data_AF-A0A2E5I579-F1
#
_entry.id   AF-A0A2E5I579-F1
#
_cell.length_a   1.000
_cell.length_b   1.000
_cell.length_c   1.000
_cell.angle_alpha   90.00
_cell.angle_beta   90.00
_cell.angle_gamma   90.00
#
_symmetry.space_group_name_H-M   'P 1'
#
loop_
_entity.id
_entity.type
_entity.pdbx_description
1 polymer ?
#
loop_
_entity_poly.entity_id
_entity_poly.type
_entity_poly.pdbx_seq_one_letter_code
_entity_poly.pdbx_strand_id
1 'polypeptide(L)'
;MGSISSTFRCPLFYPTLHPAGQLSIHSMRLAELLRSFHVDPDRGFLPNPDPLTELPAQYSEWDSLGSAAPELLRKGDFRNAVEELPELNGSALLDGPEIDRAMLLLSMFANSYVLSGDEPASAIPSSLAVPLCLVAERCGRPPIASHASIVLNNWRRIDPERPIILENLATVQNFLGSEDEDWFFLTTVTIESAGAAAVKALIHGLNAILDNAGDVIKAIENNSIGLVD
;
A
#
# COMPACT_ATOMS: atom_id res chain seq x y z
N MET A 1 9.53 -8.39 63.80
CA MET A 1 8.40 -8.71 62.90
C MET A 1 7.99 -7.42 62.20
N GLY A 2 7.93 -7.44 60.85
CA GLY A 2 7.53 -6.34 59.93
C GLY A 2 8.60 -5.27 59.75
N SER A 3 9.32 -5.06 58.64
CA SER A 3 9.06 -5.11 57.18
C SER A 3 8.19 -3.97 56.62
N ILE A 4 8.81 -3.17 55.73
CA ILE A 4 8.35 -2.69 54.39
C ILE A 4 8.66 -1.19 54.13
N SER A 5 9.61 -1.01 53.20
CA SER A 5 9.60 -0.14 52.01
C SER A 5 9.24 1.35 52.12
N SER A 6 10.24 2.22 51.91
CA SER A 6 10.04 3.61 51.50
C SER A 6 10.33 3.76 50.01
N THR A 7 9.28 3.76 49.18
CA THR A 7 9.36 4.17 47.77
C THR A 7 9.23 5.68 47.67
N PHE A 8 10.24 6.31 47.05
CA PHE A 8 10.21 7.71 46.63
C PHE A 8 9.12 7.91 45.57
N ARG A 9 8.18 8.83 45.81
CA ARG A 9 7.24 9.33 44.80
C ARG A 9 7.84 10.55 44.10
N CYS A 10 8.07 10.42 42.79
CA CYS A 10 8.34 11.53 41.90
C CYS A 10 7.00 12.26 41.60
N PRO A 11 6.89 13.60 41.70
CA PRO A 11 5.67 14.29 41.36
C PRO A 11 5.51 14.33 39.83
N LEU A 12 4.43 13.72 39.33
CA LEU A 12 4.00 13.85 37.93
C LEU A 12 3.59 15.29 37.67
N PHE A 13 4.40 16.00 36.88
CA PHE A 13 4.05 17.25 36.23
C PHE A 13 3.01 16.95 35.14
N TYR A 14 1.77 17.43 35.28
CA TYR A 14 0.81 17.49 34.18
C TYR A 14 0.92 18.87 33.51
N PRO A 15 1.23 18.97 32.21
CA PRO A 15 1.04 20.22 31.49
C PRO A 15 -0.46 20.42 31.23
N THR A 16 -0.92 21.64 31.50
CA THR A 16 -2.26 22.12 31.18
C THR A 16 -2.53 22.06 29.68
N LEU A 17 -3.52 21.27 29.26
CA LEU A 17 -4.03 21.22 27.90
C LEU A 17 -4.90 22.45 27.62
N HIS A 18 -4.51 23.23 26.62
CA HIS A 18 -5.43 24.13 25.90
C HIS A 18 -6.37 23.30 25.00
N PRO A 19 -7.57 23.82 24.68
CA PRO A 19 -8.62 23.03 24.03
C PRO A 19 -8.40 22.96 22.52
N ALA A 20 -7.85 21.84 22.06
CA ALA A 20 -8.18 21.25 20.77
C ALA A 20 -8.98 19.98 21.06
N GLY A 21 -10.06 19.74 20.30
CA GLY A 21 -11.09 18.73 20.59
C GLY A 21 -10.55 17.42 21.15
N GLN A 22 -11.11 16.98 22.28
CA GLN A 22 -10.73 15.76 22.99
C GLN A 22 -10.93 14.53 22.08
N LEU A 23 -9.84 14.03 21.49
CA LEU A 23 -9.78 12.63 21.08
C LEU A 23 -9.54 11.77 22.34
N SER A 24 -10.43 10.82 22.60
CA SER A 24 -10.33 9.85 23.71
C SER A 24 -9.02 9.04 23.61
N ILE A 25 -8.42 8.62 24.74
CA ILE A 25 -7.23 7.75 24.79
C ILE A 25 -7.45 6.45 23.98
N HIS A 26 -8.70 5.99 23.89
CA HIS A 26 -9.09 4.83 23.08
C HIS A 26 -8.95 5.08 21.57
N SER A 27 -9.24 6.30 21.11
CA SER A 27 -9.14 6.65 19.69
C SER A 27 -7.71 6.67 19.15
N MET A 28 -6.73 7.12 19.95
CA MET A 28 -5.30 7.02 19.62
C MET A 28 -4.84 5.56 19.51
N ARG A 29 -5.28 4.70 20.44
CA ARG A 29 -4.92 3.27 20.40
C ARG A 29 -5.50 2.55 19.18
N LEU A 30 -6.70 2.91 18.75
CA LEU A 30 -7.31 2.27 17.58
C LEU A 30 -6.64 2.72 16.27
N ALA A 31 -6.25 3.99 16.16
CA ALA A 31 -5.44 4.48 15.04
C ALA A 31 -4.09 3.77 14.94
N GLU A 32 -3.40 3.58 16.06
CA GLU A 32 -2.14 2.81 16.13
C GLU A 32 -2.35 1.34 15.75
N LEU A 33 -3.45 0.74 16.20
CA LEU A 33 -3.80 -0.65 15.85
C LEU A 33 -4.03 -0.81 14.34
N LEU A 34 -4.75 0.11 13.69
CA LEU A 34 -4.96 0.06 12.24
C LEU A 34 -3.66 0.17 11.47
N ARG A 35 -2.78 1.08 11.90
CA ARG A 35 -1.45 1.20 11.28
C ARG A 35 -0.65 -0.09 11.42
N SER A 36 -0.82 -0.86 12.51
CA SER A 36 -0.21 -2.19 12.65
C SER A 36 -0.76 -3.23 11.67
N PHE A 37 -1.96 -2.99 11.12
CA PHE A 37 -2.55 -3.77 10.02
C PHE A 37 -2.35 -3.10 8.65
N HIS A 38 -1.51 -2.06 8.54
CA HIS A 38 -1.30 -1.27 7.33
C HIS A 38 -2.58 -0.63 6.77
N VAL A 39 -3.49 -0.21 7.66
CA VAL A 39 -4.69 0.55 7.32
C VAL A 39 -4.50 1.99 7.77
N ASP A 40 -4.56 2.93 6.82
CA ASP A 40 -4.50 4.35 7.10
C ASP A 40 -5.89 4.87 7.54
N PRO A 41 -5.98 5.68 8.60
CA PRO A 41 -7.25 6.19 9.11
C PRO A 41 -8.04 7.06 8.13
N ASP A 42 -7.38 7.69 7.17
CA ASP A 42 -8.00 8.61 6.21
C ASP A 42 -8.03 8.04 4.78
N ARG A 43 -7.09 7.15 4.44
CA ARG A 43 -7.00 6.53 3.11
C ARG A 43 -7.45 5.06 3.06
N GLY A 44 -7.85 4.48 4.19
CA GLY A 44 -8.23 3.06 4.25
C GLY A 44 -7.05 2.17 3.92
N PHE A 45 -7.17 1.32 2.90
CA PHE A 45 -6.09 0.43 2.48
C PHE A 45 -5.10 1.06 1.50
N LEU A 46 -5.38 2.27 0.99
CA LEU A 46 -4.42 2.97 0.15
C LEU A 46 -3.22 3.45 0.96
N PRO A 47 -2.00 3.36 0.40
CA PRO A 47 -0.79 3.72 1.12
C PRO A 47 -0.73 5.22 1.44
N ASN A 48 0.00 5.52 2.51
CA ASN A 48 0.35 6.86 2.94
C ASN A 48 1.83 6.86 3.39
N PRO A 49 2.76 7.48 2.65
CA PRO A 49 2.56 8.38 1.50
C PRO A 49 2.08 7.67 0.21
N ASP A 50 1.86 8.45 -0.86
CA ASP A 50 1.55 7.91 -2.21
C ASP A 50 2.61 6.89 -2.66
N PRO A 51 2.25 5.94 -3.55
CA PRO A 51 3.17 4.92 -4.03
C PRO A 51 4.46 5.50 -4.63
N LEU A 52 5.56 4.79 -4.41
CA LEU A 52 6.87 5.17 -4.95
C LEU A 52 6.89 4.95 -6.48
N THR A 53 7.37 5.94 -7.22
CA THR A 53 7.41 5.90 -8.70
C THR A 53 8.75 5.52 -9.30
N GLU A 54 9.82 5.48 -8.50
CA GLU A 54 11.19 5.10 -8.91
C GLU A 54 11.91 4.44 -7.72
N LEU A 55 12.62 3.34 -7.96
CA LEU A 55 13.47 2.70 -6.95
C LEU A 55 14.80 3.43 -6.79
N PRO A 56 15.53 3.19 -5.68
CA PRO A 56 16.92 3.62 -5.57
C PRO A 56 17.78 3.17 -6.76
N ALA A 57 18.76 3.97 -7.16
CA ALA A 57 19.55 3.78 -8.38
C ALA A 57 20.17 2.38 -8.56
N GLN A 58 20.47 1.67 -7.47
CA GLN A 58 20.96 0.29 -7.49
C GLN A 58 19.96 -0.76 -8.02
N TYR A 59 18.69 -0.37 -8.20
CA TYR A 59 17.61 -1.21 -8.75
C TYR A 59 17.01 -0.61 -10.03
N SER A 60 17.71 0.33 -10.66
CA SER A 60 17.21 1.08 -11.83
C SER A 60 16.88 0.19 -13.04
N GLU A 61 17.48 -1.00 -13.12
CA GLU A 61 17.24 -1.99 -14.16
C GLU A 61 15.82 -2.56 -14.09
N TRP A 62 15.25 -2.69 -12.88
CA TRP A 62 13.84 -3.07 -12.74
C TRP A 62 12.91 -1.95 -13.23
N ASP A 63 13.18 -0.68 -12.88
CA ASP A 63 12.40 0.44 -13.39
C ASP A 63 12.51 0.58 -14.92
N SER A 64 13.73 0.38 -15.45
CA SER A 64 14.00 0.44 -16.89
C SER A 64 13.26 -0.64 -17.65
N LEU A 65 13.26 -1.89 -17.14
CA LEU A 65 12.47 -2.97 -17.72
C LEU A 65 10.97 -2.66 -17.62
N GLY A 66 10.51 -2.13 -16.48
CA GLY A 66 9.12 -1.73 -16.29
C GLY A 66 8.64 -0.70 -17.30
N SER A 67 9.44 0.35 -17.53
CA SER A 67 9.15 1.37 -18.52
C SER A 67 9.13 0.81 -19.96
N ALA A 68 10.01 -0.14 -20.27
CA ALA A 68 10.08 -0.78 -21.59
C ALA A 68 9.04 -1.89 -21.80
N ALA A 69 8.47 -2.45 -20.72
CA ALA A 69 7.65 -3.65 -20.73
C ALA A 69 6.47 -3.58 -21.72
N PRO A 70 5.67 -2.50 -21.78
CA PRO A 70 4.54 -2.44 -22.72
C PRO A 70 4.94 -2.61 -24.17
N GLU A 71 6.06 -2.01 -24.58
CA GLU A 71 6.53 -2.10 -25.95
C GLU A 71 7.17 -3.46 -26.25
N LEU A 72 7.94 -3.99 -25.30
CA LEU A 72 8.53 -5.33 -25.41
C LEU A 72 7.45 -6.43 -25.50
N LEU A 73 6.37 -6.29 -24.74
CA LEU A 73 5.24 -7.22 -24.77
C LEU A 73 4.50 -7.18 -26.11
N ARG A 74 4.26 -5.99 -26.68
CA ARG A 74 3.66 -5.85 -28.01
C ARG A 74 4.51 -6.46 -29.12
N LYS A 75 5.84 -6.40 -28.98
CA LYS A 75 6.80 -6.96 -29.95
C LYS A 75 7.07 -8.45 -29.77
N GLY A 76 6.70 -9.03 -28.63
CA GLY A 76 7.05 -10.41 -28.27
C GLY A 76 8.48 -10.58 -27.74
N ASP A 77 9.18 -9.48 -27.45
CA ASP A 77 10.59 -9.47 -27.02
C ASP A 77 10.76 -9.49 -25.49
N PHE A 78 9.66 -9.49 -24.72
CA PHE A 78 9.71 -9.36 -23.27
C PHE A 78 10.49 -10.48 -22.57
N ARG A 79 10.37 -11.74 -23.03
CA ARG A 79 11.12 -12.86 -22.44
C ARG A 79 12.63 -12.68 -22.59
N ASN A 80 13.09 -12.26 -23.78
CA ASN A 80 14.50 -12.01 -24.04
C ASN A 80 15.04 -10.92 -23.10
N ALA A 81 14.29 -9.84 -22.91
CA ALA A 81 14.69 -8.76 -22.00
C ALA A 81 14.80 -9.20 -20.53
N VAL A 82 13.91 -10.09 -20.07
CA VAL A 82 13.99 -10.68 -18.72
C VAL A 82 15.18 -11.63 -18.59
N GLU A 83 15.50 -12.40 -19.63
CA GLU A 83 16.66 -13.30 -19.63
C GLU A 83 18.00 -12.55 -19.58
N GLU A 84 18.04 -11.33 -20.12
CA GLU A 84 19.19 -10.42 -20.04
C GLU A 84 19.24 -9.61 -18.73
N LEU A 85 18.20 -9.68 -17.90
CA LEU A 85 18.12 -8.92 -16.64
C LEU A 85 19.20 -9.40 -15.66
N PRO A 86 20.03 -8.49 -15.10
CA PRO A 86 20.98 -8.88 -14.06
C PRO A 86 20.24 -9.36 -12.80
N GLU A 87 20.83 -10.34 -12.13
CA GLU A 87 20.32 -10.78 -10.83
C GLU A 87 20.65 -9.73 -9.76
N LEU A 88 19.66 -8.90 -9.43
CA LEU A 88 19.76 -7.86 -8.41
C LEU A 88 19.37 -8.40 -7.03
N ASN A 89 20.15 -8.05 -6.01
CA ASN A 89 19.89 -8.48 -4.65
C ASN A 89 18.96 -7.48 -3.91
N GLY A 90 17.71 -7.87 -3.69
CA GLY A 90 16.70 -7.04 -3.01
C GLY A 90 16.83 -6.93 -1.49
N SER A 91 17.88 -7.48 -0.86
CA SER A 91 18.05 -7.45 0.61
C SER A 91 18.22 -6.05 1.18
N ALA A 92 18.71 -5.09 0.39
CA ALA A 92 18.92 -3.71 0.83
C ALA A 92 17.70 -2.79 0.60
N LEU A 93 16.60 -3.29 0.01
CA LEU A 93 15.35 -2.52 -0.10
C LEU A 93 14.82 -2.16 1.29
N LEU A 94 14.31 -0.95 1.47
CA LEU A 94 13.62 -0.56 2.70
C LEU A 94 12.19 -1.13 2.75
N ASP A 95 11.71 -1.45 3.95
CA ASP A 95 10.30 -1.80 4.14
C ASP A 95 9.39 -0.60 3.85
N GLY A 96 8.17 -0.86 3.38
CA GLY A 96 7.23 0.17 2.92
C GLY A 96 7.36 0.50 1.42
N PRO A 97 7.48 1.78 1.01
CA PRO A 97 7.32 2.15 -0.40
C PRO A 97 8.30 1.49 -1.38
N GLU A 98 9.57 1.27 -0.99
CA GLU A 98 10.56 0.64 -1.86
C GLU A 98 10.22 -0.84 -2.12
N ILE A 99 9.93 -1.60 -1.08
CA ILE A 99 9.61 -3.01 -1.23
C ILE A 99 8.27 -3.24 -1.92
N ASP A 100 7.28 -2.37 -1.71
CA ASP A 100 6.01 -2.42 -2.42
C ASP A 100 6.17 -2.11 -3.92
N ARG A 101 7.02 -1.15 -4.28
CA ARG A 101 7.37 -0.89 -5.67
C ARG A 101 8.11 -2.07 -6.32
N ALA A 102 9.08 -2.65 -5.62
CA ALA A 102 9.77 -3.84 -6.11
C ALA A 102 8.79 -5.01 -6.30
N MET A 103 7.85 -5.20 -5.37
CA MET A 103 6.80 -6.22 -5.48
C MET A 103 5.90 -5.98 -6.68
N LEU A 104 5.48 -4.72 -6.93
CA LEU A 104 4.73 -4.33 -8.13
C LEU A 104 5.46 -4.78 -9.40
N LEU A 105 6.70 -4.32 -9.60
CA LEU A 105 7.47 -4.58 -10.82
C LEU A 105 7.74 -6.07 -11.01
N LEU A 106 8.35 -6.72 -10.02
CA LEU A 106 8.78 -8.12 -10.12
C LEU A 106 7.59 -9.07 -10.31
N SER A 107 6.47 -8.82 -9.65
CA SER A 107 5.28 -9.66 -9.79
C SER A 107 4.61 -9.48 -11.15
N MET A 108 4.60 -8.26 -11.69
CA MET A 108 4.15 -8.01 -13.07
C MET A 108 5.09 -8.66 -14.09
N PHE A 109 6.41 -8.57 -13.90
CA PHE A 109 7.37 -9.21 -14.80
C PHE A 109 7.21 -10.73 -14.81
N ALA A 110 7.00 -11.35 -13.65
CA ALA A 110 6.78 -12.79 -13.56
C ALA A 110 5.51 -13.21 -14.34
N ASN A 111 4.40 -12.49 -14.13
CA ASN A 111 3.16 -12.74 -14.87
C ASN A 111 3.34 -12.56 -16.38
N SER A 112 3.98 -11.46 -16.78
CA SER A 112 4.28 -11.16 -18.17
C SER A 112 5.18 -12.23 -18.79
N TYR A 113 6.28 -12.61 -18.14
CA TYR A 113 7.21 -13.61 -18.64
C TYR A 113 6.53 -14.96 -18.87
N VAL A 114 5.70 -15.39 -17.91
CA VAL A 114 4.93 -16.63 -18.05
C VAL A 114 4.01 -16.57 -19.26
N LEU A 115 3.31 -15.45 -19.51
CA LEU A 115 2.26 -15.36 -20.52
C LEU A 115 2.66 -14.79 -21.89
N SER A 116 3.85 -14.20 -22.04
CA SER A 116 4.19 -13.39 -23.23
C SER A 116 4.80 -14.15 -24.42
N GLY A 117 4.77 -15.49 -24.44
CA GLY A 117 5.25 -16.28 -25.59
C GLY A 117 4.15 -17.17 -26.16
N ASP A 118 4.47 -17.94 -27.20
CA ASP A 118 3.51 -18.80 -27.88
C ASP A 118 2.79 -19.76 -26.92
N GLU A 119 3.54 -20.30 -25.96
CA GLU A 119 3.05 -21.14 -24.87
C GLU A 119 3.49 -20.58 -23.52
N PRO A 120 2.71 -20.80 -22.44
CA PRO A 120 3.09 -20.40 -21.10
C PRO A 120 4.45 -20.96 -20.68
N ALA A 121 5.32 -20.11 -20.11
CA ALA A 121 6.61 -20.57 -19.61
C ALA A 121 6.42 -21.49 -18.39
N SER A 122 7.16 -22.60 -18.34
CA SER A 122 7.11 -23.55 -17.23
C SER A 122 8.09 -23.22 -16.09
N ALA A 123 9.01 -22.28 -16.32
CA ALA A 123 9.99 -21.82 -15.35
C ALA A 123 10.30 -20.33 -15.57
N ILE A 124 10.59 -19.61 -14.49
CA ILE A 124 11.00 -18.20 -14.51
C ILE A 124 12.52 -18.16 -14.25
N PRO A 125 13.31 -17.33 -14.97
CA PRO A 125 14.75 -17.19 -14.75
C PRO A 125 15.10 -16.80 -13.30
N SER A 126 16.26 -17.25 -12.79
CA SER A 126 16.67 -16.97 -11.40
C SER A 126 16.80 -15.47 -11.12
N SER A 127 17.26 -14.71 -12.12
CA SER A 127 17.40 -13.25 -12.07
C SER A 127 16.10 -12.52 -11.70
N LEU A 128 14.94 -13.15 -11.96
CA LEU A 128 13.62 -12.64 -11.60
C LEU A 128 12.99 -13.42 -10.43
N ALA A 129 13.06 -14.76 -10.45
CA ALA A 129 12.40 -15.60 -9.46
C ALA A 129 12.98 -15.43 -8.04
N VAL A 130 14.31 -15.33 -7.91
CA VAL A 130 14.97 -15.18 -6.61
C VAL A 130 14.62 -13.86 -5.93
N PRO A 131 14.79 -12.68 -6.57
CA PRO A 131 14.40 -11.41 -5.95
C PRO A 131 12.90 -11.32 -5.71
N LEU A 132 12.05 -11.86 -6.59
CA LEU A 132 10.60 -11.88 -6.38
C LEU A 132 10.23 -12.67 -5.11
N CYS A 133 10.79 -13.85 -4.91
CA CYS A 133 10.54 -14.65 -3.71
C CYS A 133 10.99 -13.91 -2.43
N LEU A 134 12.17 -13.30 -2.45
CA LEU A 134 12.69 -12.52 -1.32
C LEU A 134 11.78 -11.32 -0.99
N VAL A 135 11.40 -10.55 -2.00
CA VAL A 135 10.52 -9.38 -1.83
C VAL A 135 9.14 -9.80 -1.34
N ALA A 136 8.58 -10.87 -1.91
CA ALA A 136 7.26 -11.38 -1.53
C ALA A 136 7.24 -11.88 -0.07
N GLU A 137 8.27 -12.62 0.35
CA GLU A 137 8.43 -13.07 1.74
C GLU A 137 8.46 -11.88 2.71
N ARG A 138 9.27 -10.86 2.41
CA ARG A 138 9.37 -9.66 3.24
C ARG A 138 8.06 -8.86 3.28
N CYS A 139 7.29 -8.85 2.20
CA CYS A 139 5.95 -8.28 2.19
C CYS A 139 4.90 -9.15 2.89
N GLY A 140 5.23 -10.38 3.30
CA GLY A 140 4.27 -11.33 3.87
C GLY A 140 3.22 -11.82 2.85
N ARG A 141 3.57 -11.87 1.57
CA ARG A 141 2.66 -12.19 0.45
C ARG A 141 3.24 -13.31 -0.43
N PRO A 142 2.40 -14.05 -1.18
CA PRO A 142 2.90 -14.97 -2.20
C PRO A 142 3.60 -14.21 -3.34
N PRO A 143 4.58 -14.82 -4.04
CA PRO A 143 5.33 -14.22 -5.15
C PRO A 143 4.53 -14.16 -6.46
N ILE A 144 3.40 -13.45 -6.42
CA ILE A 144 2.47 -13.29 -7.54
C ILE A 144 1.83 -11.91 -7.48
N ALA A 145 1.43 -11.38 -8.64
CA ALA A 145 0.69 -10.13 -8.67
C ALA A 145 -0.64 -10.28 -7.91
N SER A 146 -0.96 -9.28 -7.10
CA SER A 146 -2.17 -9.24 -6.28
C SER A 146 -2.77 -7.84 -6.33
N HIS A 147 -4.01 -7.69 -5.86
CA HIS A 147 -4.64 -6.38 -5.72
C HIS A 147 -3.75 -5.37 -4.96
N ALA A 148 -3.07 -5.84 -3.91
CA ALA A 148 -2.18 -5.00 -3.12
C ALA A 148 -0.95 -4.51 -3.91
N SER A 149 -0.47 -5.25 -4.90
CA SER A 149 0.63 -4.80 -5.76
C SER A 149 0.12 -3.94 -6.93
N ILE A 150 -0.76 -4.49 -7.77
CA ILE A 150 -1.13 -3.87 -9.06
C ILE A 150 -2.23 -2.81 -8.98
N VAL A 151 -2.88 -2.65 -7.83
CA VAL A 151 -3.88 -1.59 -7.61
C VAL A 151 -3.42 -0.64 -6.52
N LEU A 152 -3.33 -1.11 -5.27
CA LEU A 152 -3.09 -0.21 -4.12
C LEU A 152 -1.77 0.55 -4.22
N ASN A 153 -0.75 -0.07 -4.83
CA ASN A 153 0.60 0.49 -5.00
C ASN A 153 0.94 0.91 -6.44
N ASN A 154 -0.04 0.96 -7.36
CA ASN A 154 0.20 1.20 -8.79
C ASN A 154 -0.45 2.50 -9.32
N TRP A 155 -0.32 3.59 -8.58
CA TRP A 155 -0.86 4.87 -8.98
C TRP A 155 0.00 6.01 -8.45
N ARG A 156 -0.11 7.16 -9.10
CA ARG A 156 0.44 8.42 -8.62
C ARG A 156 -0.55 9.54 -8.89
N ARG A 157 -0.46 10.61 -8.12
CA ARG A 157 -1.15 11.85 -8.46
C ARG A 157 -0.41 12.59 -9.57
N ILE A 158 -1.17 13.17 -10.50
CA ILE A 158 -0.66 14.09 -11.51
C ILE A 158 -0.24 15.39 -10.82
N ASP A 159 -1.11 15.91 -9.95
CA ASP A 159 -0.82 17.02 -9.03
C ASP A 159 -0.88 16.51 -7.58
N PRO A 160 0.27 16.44 -6.88
CA PRO A 160 0.37 15.98 -5.49
C PRO A 160 -0.40 16.83 -4.47
N GLU A 161 -0.80 18.06 -4.82
CA GLU A 161 -1.58 18.93 -3.94
C GLU A 161 -3.10 18.72 -4.11
N ARG A 162 -3.50 17.99 -5.16
CA ARG A 162 -4.90 17.67 -5.44
C ARG A 162 -5.32 16.33 -4.80
N PRO A 163 -6.62 16.11 -4.58
CA PRO A 163 -7.13 14.88 -3.97
C PRO A 163 -6.91 13.65 -4.86
N ILE A 164 -7.09 12.46 -4.27
CA ILE A 164 -7.16 11.17 -4.96
C ILE A 164 -8.52 11.10 -5.66
N ILE A 165 -8.57 11.56 -6.91
CA ILE A 165 -9.75 11.53 -7.80
C ILE A 165 -9.29 11.08 -9.17
N LEU A 166 -10.17 10.43 -9.92
CA LEU A 166 -9.80 9.75 -11.17
C LEU A 166 -9.08 10.68 -12.15
N GLU A 167 -9.54 11.93 -12.28
CA GLU A 167 -8.97 12.96 -13.17
C GLU A 167 -7.59 13.46 -12.74
N ASN A 168 -7.15 13.13 -11.53
CA ASN A 168 -5.85 13.50 -10.98
C ASN A 168 -4.93 12.29 -10.78
N LEU A 169 -5.28 11.11 -11.31
CA LEU A 169 -4.47 9.90 -11.17
C LEU A 169 -3.83 9.49 -12.50
N ALA A 170 -2.67 8.84 -12.39
CA ALA A 170 -2.01 8.14 -13.47
C ALA A 170 -1.46 6.81 -12.95
N THR A 171 -1.52 5.78 -13.79
CA THR A 171 -0.92 4.47 -13.51
C THR A 171 0.61 4.60 -13.50
N VAL A 172 1.28 3.85 -12.64
CA VAL A 172 2.74 3.87 -12.54
C VAL A 172 3.37 2.79 -13.42
N GLN A 173 2.77 1.61 -13.48
CA GLN A 173 3.22 0.48 -14.28
C GLN A 173 2.04 -0.17 -14.99
N ASN A 174 2.19 -0.39 -16.30
CA ASN A 174 1.22 -1.09 -17.14
C ASN A 174 1.83 -2.39 -17.70
N PHE A 175 0.97 -3.33 -18.08
CA PHE A 175 1.31 -4.45 -18.95
C PHE A 175 1.39 -4.02 -20.40
N LEU A 176 0.34 -3.43 -20.96
CA LEU A 176 0.25 -3.06 -22.38
C LEU A 176 -0.02 -1.58 -22.61
N GLY A 177 -0.29 -0.80 -21.57
CA GLY A 177 -0.40 0.66 -21.60
C GLY A 177 -1.58 1.16 -22.42
N SER A 178 -2.71 0.42 -22.43
CA SER A 178 -3.95 0.90 -23.01
C SER A 178 -4.71 1.78 -22.02
N GLU A 179 -5.56 2.67 -22.54
CA GLU A 179 -6.46 3.47 -21.70
C GLU A 179 -7.38 2.57 -20.86
N ASP A 180 -7.92 1.49 -21.43
CA ASP A 180 -8.74 0.53 -20.69
C ASP A 180 -8.01 -0.10 -19.50
N GLU A 181 -6.69 -0.30 -19.63
CA GLU A 181 -5.86 -0.83 -18.54
C GLU A 181 -5.66 0.20 -17.44
N ASP A 182 -5.43 1.47 -17.79
CA ASP A 182 -5.38 2.55 -16.80
C ASP A 182 -6.69 2.69 -16.05
N TRP A 183 -7.82 2.66 -16.76
CA TRP A 183 -9.14 2.72 -16.15
C TRP A 183 -9.40 1.52 -15.23
N PHE A 184 -8.94 0.33 -15.59
CA PHE A 184 -9.05 -0.86 -14.74
C PHE A 184 -8.37 -0.66 -13.38
N PHE A 185 -7.15 -0.11 -13.35
CA PHE A 185 -6.46 0.13 -12.08
C PHE A 185 -7.00 1.35 -11.33
N LEU A 186 -7.11 2.49 -12.02
CA LEU A 186 -7.37 3.79 -11.37
C LEU A 186 -8.81 3.91 -10.87
N THR A 187 -9.79 3.31 -11.57
CA THR A 187 -11.18 3.26 -11.06
C THR A 187 -11.25 2.45 -9.77
N THR A 188 -10.48 1.37 -9.65
CA THR A 188 -10.42 0.62 -8.39
C THR A 188 -9.76 1.43 -7.28
N VAL A 189 -8.70 2.19 -7.57
CA VAL A 189 -8.08 3.11 -6.59
C VAL A 189 -9.09 4.14 -6.07
N THR A 190 -9.94 4.72 -6.92
CA THR A 190 -10.93 5.71 -6.46
C THR A 190 -12.04 5.06 -5.63
N ILE A 191 -12.46 3.83 -5.96
CA ILE A 191 -13.39 3.05 -5.13
C ILE A 191 -12.79 2.76 -3.75
N GLU A 192 -11.51 2.35 -3.69
CA GLU A 192 -10.80 2.13 -2.42
C GLU A 192 -10.68 3.44 -1.61
N SER A 193 -10.38 4.55 -2.27
CA SER A 193 -10.33 5.87 -1.64
C SER A 193 -11.68 6.29 -1.06
N ALA A 194 -12.79 6.03 -1.77
CA ALA A 194 -14.13 6.30 -1.27
C ALA A 194 -14.50 5.36 -0.11
N GLY A 195 -14.10 4.09 -0.20
CA GLY A 195 -14.29 3.06 0.82
C GLY A 195 -13.59 3.36 2.15
N ALA A 196 -12.57 4.23 2.16
CA ALA A 196 -11.90 4.69 3.39
C ALA A 196 -12.88 5.28 4.42
N ALA A 197 -13.96 5.94 3.96
CA ALA A 197 -15.00 6.45 4.84
C ALA A 197 -15.71 5.34 5.64
N ALA A 198 -15.94 4.17 5.03
CA ALA A 198 -16.54 3.02 5.72
C ALA A 198 -15.63 2.50 6.85
N VAL A 199 -14.33 2.38 6.56
CA VAL A 199 -13.33 1.97 7.54
C VAL A 199 -13.31 2.95 8.71
N LYS A 200 -13.30 4.26 8.41
CA LYS A 200 -13.38 5.33 9.41
C LYS A 200 -14.64 5.27 10.26
N ALA A 201 -15.82 5.08 9.65
CA ALA A 201 -17.08 4.93 10.37
C ALA A 201 -17.07 3.72 11.32
N LEU A 202 -16.53 2.58 10.89
CA LEU A 202 -16.38 1.39 11.71
C LEU A 202 -15.50 1.66 12.95
N ILE A 203 -14.41 2.41 12.76
CA ILE A 203 -13.49 2.81 13.84
C ILE A 203 -14.20 3.72 14.86
N HIS A 204 -14.95 4.70 14.38
CA HIS A 204 -15.74 5.58 15.27
C HIS A 204 -16.80 4.81 16.04
N GLY A 205 -17.47 3.84 15.39
CA GLY A 205 -18.41 2.95 16.05
C GLY A 205 -17.75 2.11 17.16
N LEU A 206 -16.59 1.51 16.89
CA LEU A 206 -15.83 0.75 17.89
C LEU A 206 -15.41 1.62 19.07
N ASN A 207 -14.93 2.84 18.84
CA ASN A 207 -14.60 3.77 19.92
C ASN A 207 -15.83 4.14 20.76
N ALA A 208 -16.99 4.39 20.13
CA ALA A 208 -18.23 4.70 20.85
C ALA A 208 -18.69 3.54 21.76
N ILE A 209 -18.46 2.29 21.34
CA ILE A 209 -18.69 1.10 22.18
C ILE A 209 -17.73 1.10 23.38
N LEU A 210 -16.43 1.30 23.13
CA LEU A 210 -15.40 1.27 24.18
C LEU A 210 -15.58 2.39 25.21
N ASP A 211 -15.96 3.58 24.76
CA ASP A 211 -16.21 4.75 25.61
C ASP A 211 -17.60 4.71 26.28
N ASN A 212 -18.39 3.66 26.04
CA ASN A 212 -19.77 3.51 26.53
C ASN A 212 -20.66 4.75 26.23
N ALA A 213 -20.42 5.39 25.08
CA ALA A 213 -21.00 6.69 24.71
C ALA A 213 -22.46 6.59 24.23
N GLY A 214 -23.08 5.40 24.29
CA GLY A 214 -24.53 5.19 24.15
C GLY A 214 -25.10 5.31 22.74
N ASP A 215 -24.39 5.88 21.75
CA ASP A 215 -24.96 6.09 20.41
C ASP A 215 -23.99 5.71 19.27
N VAL A 216 -23.72 4.41 19.19
CA VAL A 216 -22.92 3.77 18.13
C VAL A 216 -23.52 4.02 16.75
N ILE A 217 -24.86 4.05 16.66
CA ILE A 217 -25.59 4.28 15.40
C ILE A 217 -25.28 5.68 14.88
N LYS A 218 -25.42 6.73 15.70
CA LYS A 218 -25.04 8.08 15.28
C LYS A 218 -23.56 8.19 14.94
N ALA A 219 -22.68 7.50 15.66
CA ALA A 219 -21.25 7.50 15.37
C ALA A 219 -20.95 6.92 13.98
N ILE A 220 -21.66 5.88 13.57
CA ILE A 220 -21.53 5.30 12.23
C ILE A 220 -22.18 6.22 11.18
N GLU A 221 -23.44 6.63 11.37
CA GLU A 221 -24.19 7.46 10.41
C GLU A 221 -23.46 8.77 10.07
N ASN A 222 -22.93 9.47 11.09
CA ASN A 222 -22.23 10.74 10.90
C ASN A 222 -20.91 10.60 10.13
N ASN A 223 -20.35 9.38 10.05
CA ASN A 223 -19.06 9.11 9.39
C ASN A 223 -19.21 8.27 8.10
N SER A 224 -20.42 7.84 7.75
CA SER A 224 -20.74 7.12 6.51
C SER A 224 -21.10 8.03 5.33
N ILE A 225 -21.07 9.35 5.52
CA ILE A 225 -21.57 10.36 4.55
C ILE A 225 -20.86 10.25 3.18
N GLY A 226 -19.63 9.73 3.11
CA GLY A 226 -18.89 9.56 1.85
C GLY A 226 -19.20 8.29 1.03
N LEU A 227 -20.16 7.46 1.43
CA LEU A 227 -20.48 6.17 0.76
C LEU A 227 -21.77 6.18 -0.06
N VAL A 228 -22.59 7.23 0.04
CA VAL A 228 -23.98 7.24 -0.42
C VAL A 228 -24.27 8.35 -1.45
N ASP A 229 -23.27 9.18 -1.74
CA ASP A 229 -23.33 10.27 -2.73
C ASP A 229 -22.60 9.89 -4.02
#